data_AF-A0A738XHF5-F1
#
_entry.id   AF-A0A738XHF5-F1
#
_cell.length_a   1.000
_cell.length_b   1.000
_cell.length_c   1.000
_cell.angle_alpha   90.00
_cell.angle_beta   90.00
_cell.angle_gamma   90.00
#
_symmetry.space_group_name_H-M   'P 1'
#
loop_
_entity.id
_entity.type
_entity.pdbx_description
1 polymer ?
#
loop_
_entity_poly.entity_id
_entity_poly.type
_entity_poly.pdbx_seq_one_letter_code
_entity_poly.pdbx_strand_id
1 'polypeptide(L)'
;MTTLLNPYFGEFGGMYVPQILMPALSRLEEAFVSAQKDPEFQAQFADLLKNYAGRPTALTKCQNITAGTRTTLYLKREDLLHGGAHKTNQVLGQALLAKRMGKTEIIAETGAGQHGVASALASALLGLKCRIYMGAKDVERQSPNVFRMRLMGAEVIPVHSGSATLKDACNEALRDWSGSYETAHYMLGTAAGPHPYPTIVREFQRMIGEETKSQILDKEGRLPDAVIACVGGGSNAIGMFADFINDASVGLIGVEPGGHGIETGKHGAPLKHGRVGIYFGMKAPMMQTADGQIEESYSISAGLDFPSVGPQHAHLNSIGRADYVSITDDEALEAFKTLCRHEGIIPALESSHALAHALKMMREHPEKEQLLVVSLSGRGDKDIFTVHDILKARGEI
;
A
#
# COMPACT_ATOMS: atom_id res chain seq x y z
N MET A 1 -27.69 7.25 9.57
CA MET A 1 -26.52 8.02 10.04
C MET A 1 -26.01 8.83 8.87
N THR A 2 -25.69 10.10 9.10
CA THR A 2 -25.19 11.05 8.09
C THR A 2 -23.67 11.06 8.18
N THR A 3 -22.95 10.99 7.07
CA THR A 3 -21.47 11.13 7.05
C THR A 3 -21.08 12.60 6.88
N LEU A 4 -19.90 12.98 7.39
CA LEU A 4 -19.35 14.34 7.23
C LEU A 4 -18.66 14.53 5.87
N LEU A 5 -18.06 13.46 5.36
CA LEU A 5 -17.38 13.39 4.08
C LEU A 5 -18.16 12.45 3.14
N ASN A 6 -17.89 12.56 1.84
CA ASN A 6 -18.49 11.66 0.86
C ASN A 6 -17.89 10.25 1.00
N PRO A 7 -18.69 9.20 1.30
CA PRO A 7 -18.19 7.85 1.44
C PRO A 7 -17.92 7.15 0.10
N TYR A 8 -18.28 7.78 -1.03
CA TYR A 8 -18.11 7.23 -2.37
C TYR A 8 -17.18 8.07 -3.25
N PHE A 9 -16.45 7.38 -4.12
CA PHE A 9 -15.73 7.92 -5.26
C PHE A 9 -16.45 7.45 -6.53
N GLY A 10 -17.28 8.31 -7.14
CA GLY A 10 -18.24 7.87 -8.15
C GLY A 10 -19.19 6.83 -7.54
N GLU A 11 -19.21 5.62 -8.07
CA GLU A 11 -20.04 4.51 -7.56
C GLU A 11 -19.32 3.60 -6.53
N PHE A 12 -18.01 3.77 -6.34
CA PHE A 12 -17.16 2.89 -5.53
C PHE A 12 -16.99 3.42 -4.11
N GLY A 13 -16.85 2.54 -3.11
CA GLY A 13 -16.67 2.90 -1.70
C GLY A 13 -17.86 2.49 -0.83
N GLY A 14 -18.34 3.38 0.02
CA GLY A 14 -19.43 3.13 0.96
C GLY A 14 -18.98 2.58 2.32
N MET A 15 -19.95 2.12 3.10
CA MET A 15 -19.77 1.60 4.47
C MET A 15 -20.52 0.27 4.62
N TYR A 16 -20.09 -0.75 3.88
CA TYR A 16 -20.75 -2.07 3.82
C TYR A 16 -20.34 -2.98 4.98
N VAL A 17 -20.56 -2.51 6.20
CA VAL A 17 -20.23 -3.21 7.45
C VAL A 17 -21.49 -3.59 8.23
N PRO A 18 -21.42 -4.56 9.16
CA PRO A 18 -22.49 -4.80 10.12
C PRO A 18 -22.85 -3.52 10.89
N GLN A 19 -24.14 -3.35 11.20
CA GLN A 19 -24.68 -2.14 11.85
C GLN A 19 -23.94 -1.78 13.16
N ILE A 20 -23.43 -2.78 13.88
CA ILE A 20 -22.66 -2.60 15.12
C ILE A 20 -21.36 -1.80 14.93
N LEU A 21 -20.76 -1.81 13.73
CA LEU A 21 -19.54 -1.06 13.42
C LEU A 21 -19.78 0.37 12.93
N MET A 22 -21.03 0.71 12.58
CA MET A 22 -21.35 2.06 12.08
C MET A 22 -20.98 3.18 13.07
N PRO A 23 -21.26 3.07 14.40
CA PRO A 23 -20.83 4.08 15.37
C PRO A 23 -19.30 4.23 15.46
N ALA A 24 -18.55 3.15 15.26
CA ALA A 24 -17.09 3.19 15.29
C ALA A 24 -16.54 3.96 14.08
N LEU A 25 -17.08 3.72 12.89
CA LEU A 25 -16.71 4.45 11.67
C LEU A 25 -17.10 5.93 11.73
N SER A 26 -18.31 6.25 12.23
CA SER A 26 -18.73 7.65 12.39
C SER A 26 -17.84 8.42 13.37
N ARG A 27 -17.49 7.82 14.52
CA ARG A 27 -16.55 8.45 15.47
C ARG A 27 -15.16 8.63 14.88
N LEU A 28 -14.68 7.66 14.09
CA LEU A 28 -13.41 7.78 13.38
C LEU A 28 -13.44 8.92 12.36
N GLU A 29 -14.52 9.05 11.60
CA GLU A 29 -14.69 10.16 10.63
C GLU A 29 -14.70 11.52 11.33
N GLU A 30 -15.48 11.67 12.41
CA GLU A 30 -15.54 12.90 13.19
C GLU A 30 -14.16 13.28 13.76
N ALA A 31 -13.46 12.32 14.35
CA ALA A 31 -12.12 12.52 14.90
C ALA A 31 -11.12 12.93 13.81
N PHE A 32 -11.20 12.30 12.64
CA PHE A 32 -10.37 12.64 11.48
C PHE A 32 -10.66 14.04 10.96
N VAL A 33 -11.93 14.40 10.71
CA VAL A 33 -12.31 15.73 10.23
C VAL A 33 -11.89 16.81 11.23
N SER A 34 -12.00 16.54 12.52
CA SER A 34 -11.51 17.42 13.58
C SER A 34 -9.99 17.57 13.53
N ALA A 35 -9.24 16.47 13.44
CA ALA A 35 -7.78 16.45 13.39
C ALA A 35 -7.20 17.16 12.14
N GLN A 36 -7.88 17.06 11.00
CA GLN A 36 -7.46 17.76 9.77
C GLN A 36 -7.55 19.29 9.89
N LYS A 37 -8.35 19.82 10.81
CA LYS A 37 -8.51 21.26 11.07
C LYS A 37 -7.70 21.75 12.27
N ASP A 38 -7.06 20.84 13.00
CA ASP A 38 -6.35 21.10 14.24
C ASP A 38 -4.85 21.31 13.96
N PRO A 39 -4.32 22.54 14.08
CA PRO A 39 -2.91 22.83 13.80
C PRO A 39 -1.95 22.06 14.71
N GLU A 40 -2.35 21.75 15.95
CA GLU A 40 -1.51 20.99 16.88
C GLU A 40 -1.38 19.53 16.42
N PHE A 41 -2.46 18.93 15.94
CA PHE A 41 -2.42 17.58 15.36
C PHE A 41 -1.51 17.56 14.12
N GLN A 42 -1.66 18.53 13.21
CA GLN A 42 -0.83 18.60 12.01
C GLN A 42 0.65 18.80 12.35
N ALA A 43 0.96 19.65 13.33
CA ALA A 43 2.32 19.86 13.80
C ALA A 43 2.93 18.61 14.43
N GLN A 44 2.17 17.89 15.27
CA GLN A 44 2.61 16.62 15.87
C GLN A 44 2.84 15.55 14.80
N PHE A 45 1.95 15.43 13.83
CA PHE A 45 2.11 14.45 12.76
C PHE A 45 3.33 14.78 11.89
N ALA A 46 3.50 16.05 11.50
CA ALA A 46 4.66 16.50 10.74
C ALA A 46 5.98 16.29 11.50
N ASP A 47 5.99 16.54 12.82
CA ASP A 47 7.15 16.28 13.69
C ASP A 47 7.53 14.80 13.68
N LEU A 48 6.57 13.90 13.88
CA LEU A 48 6.82 12.45 13.82
C LEU A 48 7.30 12.00 12.43
N LEU A 49 6.69 12.49 11.36
CA LEU A 49 7.12 12.16 10.01
C LEU A 49 8.57 12.59 9.77
N LYS A 50 8.95 13.79 10.20
CA LYS A 50 10.29 14.34 9.99
C LYS A 50 11.33 13.69 10.91
N ASN A 51 11.11 13.78 12.22
CA ASN A 51 12.13 13.53 13.22
C ASN A 51 12.15 12.08 13.71
N TYR A 52 11.07 11.32 13.50
CA TYR A 52 11.03 9.88 13.79
C TYR A 52 11.07 9.03 12.52
N ALA A 53 10.24 9.34 11.52
CA ALA A 53 10.17 8.54 10.29
C ALA A 53 11.24 8.88 9.25
N GLY A 54 11.82 10.09 9.30
CA GLY A 54 12.91 10.52 8.42
C GLY A 54 12.48 11.22 7.14
N ARG A 55 11.29 11.84 7.10
CA ARG A 55 10.82 12.63 5.95
C ARG A 55 11.53 14.00 5.84
N PRO A 56 11.68 14.58 4.63
CA PRO A 56 11.26 14.04 3.33
C PRO A 56 12.18 12.91 2.85
N THR A 57 11.62 11.92 2.16
CA THR A 57 12.42 10.82 1.59
C THR A 57 13.11 11.28 0.30
N ALA A 58 14.26 10.69 -0.03
CA ALA A 58 15.03 11.07 -1.21
C ALA A 58 14.28 10.80 -2.54
N LEU A 59 14.68 11.52 -3.58
CA LEU A 59 14.29 11.27 -4.98
C LEU A 59 15.55 10.97 -5.79
N THR A 60 15.76 9.69 -6.13
CA THR A 60 17.01 9.18 -6.71
C THR A 60 16.90 9.04 -8.23
N LYS A 61 17.75 9.74 -9.00
CA LYS A 61 17.89 9.55 -10.45
C LYS A 61 18.70 8.28 -10.72
N CYS A 62 18.15 7.32 -11.46
CA CYS A 62 18.85 6.09 -11.83
C CYS A 62 19.49 6.26 -13.21
N GLN A 63 20.81 6.24 -13.27
CA GLN A 63 21.56 6.52 -14.51
C GLN A 63 21.94 5.24 -15.25
N ASN A 64 22.24 4.16 -14.53
CA ASN A 64 22.79 2.96 -15.12
C ASN A 64 21.70 2.16 -15.84
N ILE A 65 20.52 2.05 -15.22
CA ILE A 65 19.41 1.28 -15.79
C ILE A 65 18.74 1.95 -16.99
N THR A 66 18.92 3.26 -17.18
CA THR A 66 18.37 4.00 -18.34
C THR A 66 19.40 4.32 -19.41
N ALA A 67 20.65 3.89 -19.23
CA ALA A 67 21.74 4.14 -20.17
C ALA A 67 21.39 3.66 -21.60
N GLY A 68 21.68 4.50 -22.59
CA GLY A 68 21.35 4.21 -23.99
C GLY A 68 19.90 4.46 -24.38
N THR A 69 19.11 5.14 -23.53
CA THR A 69 17.72 5.53 -23.84
C THR A 69 17.49 7.02 -23.55
N ARG A 70 16.38 7.57 -24.03
CA ARG A 70 15.91 8.93 -23.72
C ARG A 70 14.99 9.00 -22.50
N THR A 71 14.95 7.93 -21.70
CA THR A 71 14.20 7.90 -20.45
C THR A 71 15.03 8.43 -19.29
N THR A 72 14.49 9.38 -18.54
CA THR A 72 15.00 9.75 -17.22
C THR A 72 14.09 9.12 -16.16
N LEU A 73 14.66 8.26 -15.32
CA LEU A 73 13.92 7.55 -14.27
C LEU A 73 14.35 8.03 -12.88
N TYR A 74 13.37 8.45 -12.09
CA TYR A 74 13.53 8.73 -10.67
C TYR A 74 12.83 7.69 -9.82
N LEU A 75 13.41 7.39 -8.65
CA LEU A 75 12.79 6.58 -7.61
C LEU A 75 12.46 7.45 -6.41
N LYS A 76 11.19 7.48 -6.00
CA LYS A 76 10.78 8.08 -4.72
C LYS A 76 11.02 7.09 -3.59
N ARG A 77 11.96 7.41 -2.71
CA ARG A 77 12.65 6.47 -1.80
C ARG A 77 11.90 6.19 -0.49
N GLU A 78 10.69 5.68 -0.57
CA GLU A 78 9.93 5.25 0.61
C GLU A 78 10.53 4.01 1.30
N ASP A 79 11.45 3.31 0.62
CA ASP A 79 12.32 2.27 1.19
C ASP A 79 13.25 2.77 2.30
N LEU A 80 13.58 4.08 2.31
CA LEU A 80 14.43 4.71 3.32
C LEU A 80 13.67 5.20 4.55
N LEU A 81 12.33 5.19 4.51
CA LEU A 81 11.52 5.60 5.64
C LEU A 81 11.73 4.65 6.82
N HIS A 82 11.63 5.13 8.07
CA HIS A 82 11.71 4.25 9.24
C HIS A 82 10.70 3.09 9.11
N GLY A 83 11.11 1.89 9.50
CA GLY A 83 10.38 0.63 9.22
C GLY A 83 10.72 0.00 7.85
N GLY A 84 11.04 0.82 6.85
CA GLY A 84 11.49 0.37 5.52
C GLY A 84 10.40 0.33 4.46
N ALA A 85 9.25 0.98 4.69
CA ALA A 85 8.17 1.08 3.72
C ALA A 85 7.28 2.28 3.99
N HIS A 86 6.57 2.75 2.96
CA HIS A 86 5.58 3.85 3.04
C HIS A 86 4.49 3.65 4.10
N LYS A 87 4.25 2.42 4.58
CA LYS A 87 3.23 2.11 5.59
C LYS A 87 3.41 2.93 6.87
N THR A 88 4.64 3.28 7.24
CA THR A 88 4.93 4.09 8.44
C THR A 88 4.23 5.46 8.43
N ASN A 89 4.02 6.08 7.27
CA ASN A 89 3.33 7.38 7.18
C ASN A 89 1.92 7.32 7.81
N GLN A 90 1.11 6.38 7.32
CA GLN A 90 -0.30 6.32 7.69
C GLN A 90 -0.54 5.71 9.08
N VAL A 91 0.32 4.80 9.55
CA VAL A 91 0.20 4.25 10.90
C VAL A 91 0.49 5.29 11.99
N LEU A 92 1.42 6.22 11.76
CA LEU A 92 1.68 7.31 12.68
C LEU A 92 0.45 8.23 12.79
N GLY A 93 -0.13 8.60 11.64
CA GLY A 93 -1.37 9.40 11.61
C GLY A 93 -2.54 8.68 12.29
N GLN A 94 -2.76 7.39 12.00
CA GLN A 94 -3.82 6.61 12.63
C GLN A 94 -3.60 6.39 14.14
N ALA A 95 -2.35 6.19 14.59
CA ALA A 95 -2.05 6.07 16.01
C ALA A 95 -2.30 7.37 16.77
N LEU A 96 -1.99 8.53 16.16
CA LEU A 96 -2.38 9.83 16.71
C LEU A 96 -3.91 9.99 16.78
N LEU A 97 -4.65 9.57 15.75
CA LEU A 97 -6.12 9.55 15.80
C LEU A 97 -6.64 8.65 16.90
N ALA A 98 -6.05 7.47 17.08
CA ALA A 98 -6.43 6.55 18.15
C ALA A 98 -6.26 7.19 19.54
N LYS A 99 -5.12 7.85 19.80
CA LYS A 99 -4.90 8.61 21.04
C LYS A 99 -5.90 9.75 21.20
N ARG A 100 -6.17 10.50 20.12
CA ARG A 100 -7.16 11.60 20.14
C ARG A 100 -8.55 11.11 20.54
N MET A 101 -8.94 9.91 20.08
CA MET A 101 -10.20 9.26 20.44
C MET A 101 -10.18 8.58 21.82
N GLY A 102 -9.10 8.69 22.60
CA GLY A 102 -8.95 8.05 23.90
C GLY A 102 -8.79 6.53 23.85
N LYS A 103 -8.46 5.97 22.69
CA LYS A 103 -8.22 4.53 22.52
C LYS A 103 -6.86 4.16 23.10
N THR A 104 -6.78 3.01 23.73
CA THR A 104 -5.55 2.50 24.37
C THR A 104 -4.99 1.27 23.67
N GLU A 105 -5.76 0.69 22.74
CA GLU A 105 -5.39 -0.51 22.02
C GLU A 105 -5.45 -0.31 20.50
N ILE A 106 -4.59 -1.03 19.77
CA ILE A 106 -4.55 -1.10 18.31
C ILE A 106 -4.79 -2.53 17.87
N ILE A 107 -5.69 -2.70 16.90
CA ILE A 107 -5.87 -3.93 16.12
C ILE A 107 -5.31 -3.67 14.72
N ALA A 108 -4.55 -4.60 14.18
CA ALA A 108 -4.13 -4.55 12.78
C ALA A 108 -4.10 -5.97 12.17
N GLU A 109 -4.24 -6.04 10.85
CA GLU A 109 -4.00 -7.26 10.06
C GLU A 109 -2.66 -7.19 9.32
N THR A 110 -2.02 -8.32 9.01
CA THR A 110 -0.88 -8.29 8.09
C THR A 110 -0.70 -9.58 7.31
N GLY A 111 -0.20 -9.45 6.08
CA GLY A 111 0.23 -10.56 5.21
C GLY A 111 1.75 -10.61 5.18
N ALA A 112 2.39 -9.81 4.33
CA ALA A 112 3.86 -9.69 4.26
C ALA A 112 4.56 -9.24 5.58
N GLY A 113 3.80 -8.83 6.61
CA GLY A 113 4.32 -8.41 7.91
C GLY A 113 4.71 -6.93 8.01
N GLN A 114 4.87 -6.23 6.89
CA GLN A 114 5.28 -4.80 6.89
C GLN A 114 4.27 -3.89 7.60
N HIS A 115 2.97 -4.09 7.36
CA HIS A 115 1.94 -3.30 8.07
C HIS A 115 1.93 -3.64 9.56
N GLY A 116 2.06 -4.91 9.94
CA GLY A 116 2.13 -5.31 11.34
C GLY A 116 3.35 -4.70 12.06
N VAL A 117 4.53 -4.71 11.44
CA VAL A 117 5.72 -4.04 11.98
C VAL A 117 5.49 -2.53 12.13
N ALA A 118 4.87 -1.88 11.14
CA ALA A 118 4.53 -0.46 11.19
C ALA A 118 3.50 -0.13 12.30
N SER A 119 2.49 -0.97 12.50
CA SER A 119 1.54 -0.84 13.61
C SER A 119 2.21 -1.05 14.97
N ALA A 120 3.10 -2.03 15.08
CA ALA A 120 3.83 -2.34 16.31
C ALA A 120 4.76 -1.19 16.72
N LEU A 121 5.58 -0.66 15.79
CA LEU A 121 6.50 0.45 16.09
C LEU A 121 5.75 1.73 16.49
N ALA A 122 4.64 2.04 15.81
CA ALA A 122 3.86 3.25 16.12
C ALA A 122 3.19 3.11 17.49
N SER A 123 2.68 1.90 17.79
CA SER A 123 2.06 1.61 19.08
C SER A 123 3.07 1.66 20.23
N ALA A 124 4.27 1.11 20.03
CA ALA A 124 5.35 1.17 21.01
C ALA A 124 5.77 2.62 21.29
N LEU A 125 5.96 3.43 20.25
CA LEU A 125 6.32 4.85 20.35
C LEU A 125 5.26 5.65 21.13
N LEU A 126 3.99 5.38 20.83
CA LEU A 126 2.86 6.20 21.28
C LEU A 126 2.15 5.65 22.51
N GLY A 127 2.65 4.55 23.09
CA GLY A 127 2.13 3.95 24.31
C GLY A 127 0.75 3.30 24.13
N LEU A 128 0.56 2.57 23.03
CA LEU A 128 -0.67 1.83 22.73
C LEU A 128 -0.39 0.32 22.77
N LYS A 129 -1.34 -0.47 23.29
CA LYS A 129 -1.23 -1.93 23.27
C LYS A 129 -1.62 -2.47 21.90
N CYS A 130 -0.69 -3.12 21.20
CA CYS A 130 -0.93 -3.59 19.83
C CYS A 130 -1.14 -5.10 19.77
N ARG A 131 -2.18 -5.52 19.05
CA ARG A 131 -2.40 -6.92 18.65
C ARG A 131 -2.62 -7.04 17.15
N ILE A 132 -1.97 -8.03 16.56
CA ILE A 132 -1.80 -8.14 15.11
C ILE A 132 -2.27 -9.52 14.67
N TYR A 133 -3.28 -9.55 13.81
CA TYR A 133 -3.76 -10.76 13.16
C TYR A 133 -2.93 -11.05 11.91
N MET A 134 -2.46 -12.29 11.77
CA MET A 134 -1.64 -12.71 10.64
C MET A 134 -1.99 -14.14 10.25
N GLY A 135 -2.19 -14.41 8.95
CA GLY A 135 -2.48 -15.77 8.48
C GLY A 135 -1.37 -16.74 8.87
N ALA A 136 -1.72 -17.95 9.32
CA ALA A 136 -0.73 -18.91 9.83
C ALA A 136 0.33 -19.28 8.78
N LYS A 137 -0.03 -19.32 7.48
CA LYS A 137 0.95 -19.53 6.40
C LYS A 137 1.92 -18.36 6.28
N ASP A 138 1.44 -17.15 6.48
CA ASP A 138 2.25 -15.93 6.40
C ASP A 138 3.17 -15.80 7.63
N VAL A 139 2.73 -16.24 8.82
CA VAL A 139 3.55 -16.31 10.03
C VAL A 139 4.82 -17.13 9.80
N GLU A 140 4.69 -18.30 9.17
CA GLU A 140 5.83 -19.16 8.82
C GLU A 140 6.75 -18.49 7.79
N ARG A 141 6.19 -18.00 6.68
CA ARG A 141 6.94 -17.40 5.56
C ARG A 141 7.64 -16.09 5.93
N GLN A 142 7.10 -15.35 6.90
CA GLN A 142 7.56 -14.01 7.28
C GLN A 142 8.06 -13.96 8.73
N SER A 143 8.65 -15.06 9.20
CA SER A 143 9.26 -15.20 10.54
C SER A 143 10.11 -13.98 10.97
N PRO A 144 10.95 -13.34 10.11
CA PRO A 144 11.67 -12.12 10.48
C PRO A 144 10.77 -10.95 10.92
N ASN A 145 9.61 -10.76 10.26
CA ASN A 145 8.68 -9.70 10.62
C ASN A 145 7.87 -10.06 11.87
N VAL A 146 7.49 -11.33 12.05
CA VAL A 146 6.87 -11.81 13.30
C VAL A 146 7.75 -11.54 14.51
N PHE A 147 9.05 -11.82 14.38
CA PHE A 147 10.02 -11.54 15.43
C PHE A 147 10.14 -10.04 15.73
N ARG A 148 10.22 -9.18 14.71
CA ARG A 148 10.24 -7.72 14.88
C ARG A 148 9.01 -7.20 15.62
N MET A 149 7.81 -7.65 15.25
CA MET A 149 6.56 -7.25 15.92
C MET A 149 6.59 -7.61 17.42
N ARG A 150 7.01 -8.83 17.75
CA ARG A 150 7.11 -9.29 19.15
C ARG A 150 8.17 -8.53 19.95
N LEU A 151 9.33 -8.23 19.34
CA LEU A 151 10.37 -7.40 19.97
C LEU A 151 9.88 -5.99 20.32
N MET A 152 8.94 -5.45 19.54
CA MET A 152 8.29 -4.16 19.80
C MET A 152 7.13 -4.25 20.80
N GLY A 153 6.89 -5.43 21.39
CA GLY A 153 5.86 -5.65 22.41
C GLY A 153 4.45 -5.90 21.85
N ALA A 154 4.30 -6.10 20.53
CA ALA A 154 3.00 -6.44 19.95
C ALA A 154 2.68 -7.93 20.13
N GLU A 155 1.41 -8.22 20.39
CA GLU A 155 0.86 -9.57 20.35
C GLU A 155 0.62 -9.97 18.88
N VAL A 156 1.17 -11.11 18.44
CA VAL A 156 0.95 -11.64 17.09
C VAL A 156 0.08 -12.88 17.18
N ILE A 157 -1.10 -12.81 16.58
CA ILE A 157 -2.17 -13.80 16.66
C ILE A 157 -2.29 -14.53 15.31
N PRO A 158 -1.84 -15.80 15.21
CA PRO A 158 -1.96 -16.60 13.99
C PRO A 158 -3.42 -16.94 13.69
N VAL A 159 -3.83 -16.77 12.43
CA VAL A 159 -5.17 -17.10 11.94
C VAL A 159 -5.12 -18.36 11.08
N HIS A 160 -5.80 -19.41 11.54
CA HIS A 160 -5.86 -20.72 10.88
C HIS A 160 -7.14 -20.95 10.06
N SER A 161 -8.11 -20.03 10.12
CA SER A 161 -9.36 -20.12 9.38
C SER A 161 -9.13 -19.89 7.88
N GLY A 162 -10.00 -20.48 7.05
CA GLY A 162 -10.00 -20.26 5.60
C GLY A 162 -8.68 -20.68 4.93
N SER A 163 -8.16 -19.77 4.10
CA SER A 163 -6.89 -19.95 3.38
C SER A 163 -5.65 -19.78 4.27
N ALA A 164 -5.82 -19.28 5.50
CA ALA A 164 -4.79 -18.92 6.47
C ALA A 164 -3.80 -17.87 5.94
N THR A 165 -4.32 -16.85 5.24
CA THR A 165 -3.57 -15.73 4.63
C THR A 165 -4.16 -14.37 5.05
N LEU A 166 -3.71 -13.27 4.45
CA LEU A 166 -4.17 -11.89 4.71
C LEU A 166 -5.71 -11.75 4.73
N LYS A 167 -6.44 -12.40 3.80
CA LYS A 167 -7.90 -12.36 3.76
C LYS A 167 -8.53 -12.77 5.09
N ASP A 168 -8.02 -13.84 5.68
CA ASP A 168 -8.56 -14.40 6.92
C ASP A 168 -8.13 -13.56 8.14
N ALA A 169 -6.92 -12.99 8.11
CA ALA A 169 -6.48 -12.02 9.09
C ALA A 169 -7.36 -10.75 9.11
N CYS A 170 -7.76 -10.22 7.94
CA CYS A 170 -8.73 -9.11 7.85
C CYS A 170 -10.06 -9.47 8.54
N ASN A 171 -10.57 -10.68 8.31
CA ASN A 171 -11.84 -11.12 8.87
C ASN A 171 -11.80 -11.21 10.40
N GLU A 172 -10.73 -11.79 10.96
CA GLU A 172 -10.57 -11.87 12.42
C GLU A 172 -10.34 -10.49 13.05
N ALA A 173 -9.57 -9.60 12.41
CA ALA A 173 -9.38 -8.23 12.88
C ALA A 173 -10.70 -7.42 12.92
N LEU A 174 -11.54 -7.54 11.88
CA LEU A 174 -12.86 -6.91 11.86
C LEU A 174 -13.82 -7.53 12.91
N ARG A 175 -13.74 -8.85 13.12
CA ARG A 175 -14.54 -9.54 14.14
C ARG A 175 -14.17 -9.07 15.54
N ASP A 176 -12.87 -9.00 15.86
CA ASP A 176 -12.38 -8.43 17.12
C ASP A 176 -12.90 -7.00 17.28
N TRP A 177 -12.68 -6.16 16.27
CA TRP A 177 -13.07 -4.76 16.34
C TRP A 177 -14.57 -4.57 16.62
N SER A 178 -15.43 -5.45 16.10
CA SER A 178 -16.87 -5.42 16.37
C SER A 178 -17.24 -5.58 17.84
N GLY A 179 -16.39 -6.24 18.65
CA GLY A 179 -16.57 -6.42 20.08
C GLY A 179 -15.71 -5.50 20.95
N SER A 180 -14.75 -4.76 20.37
CA SER A 180 -13.75 -4.00 21.12
C SER A 180 -13.58 -2.54 20.66
N TYR A 181 -14.39 -2.05 19.72
CA TYR A 181 -14.25 -0.70 19.14
C TYR A 181 -14.36 0.44 20.17
N GLU A 182 -14.87 0.21 21.38
CA GLU A 182 -14.87 1.20 22.46
C GLU A 182 -13.46 1.48 23.00
N THR A 183 -12.59 0.48 23.07
CA THR A 183 -11.23 0.59 23.62
C THR A 183 -10.14 0.53 22.54
N ALA A 184 -10.42 -0.15 21.43
CA ALA A 184 -9.46 -0.41 20.37
C ALA A 184 -9.75 0.38 19.08
N HIS A 185 -8.70 0.87 18.45
CA HIS A 185 -8.73 1.40 17.09
C HIS A 185 -8.28 0.32 16.09
N TYR A 186 -9.08 0.09 15.05
CA TYR A 186 -8.67 -0.77 13.95
C TYR A 186 -7.82 0.02 12.95
N MET A 187 -6.53 -0.29 12.92
CA MET A 187 -5.54 0.36 12.07
C MET A 187 -5.44 -0.38 10.71
N LEU A 188 -6.44 -0.18 9.85
CA LEU A 188 -6.51 -0.80 8.53
C LEU A 188 -5.29 -0.39 7.67
N GLY A 189 -4.65 -1.35 7.01
CA GLY A 189 -3.31 -1.19 6.44
C GLY A 189 -3.20 -0.67 5.01
N THR A 190 -4.29 -0.21 4.38
CA THR A 190 -4.31 0.21 2.98
C THR A 190 -5.45 1.18 2.67
N ALA A 191 -5.43 1.85 1.50
CA ALA A 191 -6.47 2.76 1.04
C ALA A 191 -7.72 2.04 0.49
N ALA A 192 -8.21 1.07 1.24
CA ALA A 192 -9.39 0.27 0.95
C ALA A 192 -10.26 0.17 2.21
N GLY A 193 -11.25 -0.71 2.20
CA GLY A 193 -12.14 -0.89 3.34
C GLY A 193 -13.31 0.10 3.35
N PRO A 194 -14.14 0.06 4.39
CA PRO A 194 -15.26 0.99 4.52
C PRO A 194 -14.76 2.42 4.71
N HIS A 195 -15.54 3.39 4.24
CA HIS A 195 -15.37 4.78 4.66
C HIS A 195 -15.36 4.87 6.21
N PRO A 196 -14.43 5.64 6.83
CA PRO A 196 -13.55 6.65 6.23
C PRO A 196 -12.13 6.20 5.84
N TYR A 197 -11.79 4.90 5.93
CA TYR A 197 -10.41 4.43 5.75
C TYR A 197 -9.76 4.81 4.41
N PRO A 198 -10.40 4.67 3.24
CA PRO A 198 -9.78 5.07 1.97
C PRO A 198 -9.35 6.54 1.95
N THR A 199 -10.18 7.41 2.52
CA THR A 199 -9.92 8.86 2.60
C THR A 199 -8.81 9.17 3.60
N ILE A 200 -8.87 8.59 4.81
CA ILE A 200 -7.86 8.79 5.86
C ILE A 200 -6.48 8.35 5.36
N VAL A 201 -6.40 7.15 4.79
CA VAL A 201 -5.12 6.58 4.34
C VAL A 201 -4.54 7.39 3.18
N ARG A 202 -5.36 7.92 2.26
CA ARG A 202 -4.87 8.86 1.23
C ARG A 202 -4.28 10.11 1.88
N GLU A 203 -5.02 10.78 2.77
CA GLU A 203 -4.55 12.03 3.38
C GLU A 203 -3.29 11.83 4.23
N PHE A 204 -3.08 10.65 4.83
CA PHE A 204 -1.84 10.32 5.53
C PHE A 204 -0.75 9.67 4.65
N GLN A 205 -0.94 9.61 3.34
CA GLN A 205 0.08 9.17 2.37
C GLN A 205 0.39 10.23 1.30
N ARG A 206 -0.43 11.28 1.16
CA ARG A 206 -0.32 12.30 0.10
C ARG A 206 1.02 13.04 0.07
N MET A 207 1.73 13.09 1.19
CA MET A 207 3.06 13.71 1.25
C MET A 207 4.08 13.04 0.32
N ILE A 208 3.84 11.78 -0.07
CA ILE A 208 4.66 11.10 -1.08
C ILE A 208 4.61 11.87 -2.41
N GLY A 209 3.40 12.19 -2.88
CA GLY A 209 3.17 12.96 -4.09
C GLY A 209 3.64 14.41 -3.97
N GLU A 210 3.34 15.07 -2.85
CA GLU A 210 3.74 16.48 -2.59
C GLU A 210 5.25 16.65 -2.60
N GLU A 211 5.98 15.78 -1.88
CA GLU A 211 7.44 15.80 -1.89
C GLU A 211 7.99 15.47 -3.28
N THR A 212 7.41 14.48 -3.97
CA THR A 212 7.83 14.12 -5.33
C THR A 212 7.67 15.29 -6.28
N LYS A 213 6.53 16.00 -6.23
CA LYS A 213 6.27 17.18 -7.06
C LYS A 213 7.27 18.30 -6.76
N SER A 214 7.54 18.59 -5.49
CA SER A 214 8.53 19.59 -5.11
C SER A 214 9.94 19.20 -5.59
N GLN A 215 10.34 17.95 -5.37
CA GLN A 215 11.68 17.45 -5.70
C GLN A 215 11.92 17.35 -7.20
N ILE A 216 10.92 16.97 -8.00
CA ILE A 216 11.08 16.85 -9.45
C ILE A 216 11.11 18.22 -10.13
N LEU A 217 10.34 19.19 -9.63
CA LEU A 217 10.40 20.57 -10.09
C LEU A 217 11.77 21.20 -9.81
N ASP A 218 12.34 20.95 -8.62
CA ASP A 218 13.69 21.41 -8.27
C ASP A 218 14.78 20.82 -9.19
N LYS A 219 14.67 19.52 -9.53
CA LYS A 219 15.71 18.81 -10.29
C LYS A 219 15.61 18.95 -11.80
N GLU A 220 14.39 19.01 -12.34
CA GLU A 220 14.14 18.92 -13.78
C GLU A 220 13.38 20.14 -14.32
N GLY A 221 12.97 21.08 -13.46
CA GLY A 221 12.27 22.32 -13.86
C GLY A 221 10.87 22.10 -14.45
N ARG A 222 10.34 20.88 -14.38
CA ARG A 222 9.05 20.48 -14.95
C ARG A 222 8.43 19.31 -14.18
N LEU A 223 7.13 19.08 -14.41
CA LEU A 223 6.42 17.89 -13.91
C LEU A 223 6.86 16.62 -14.67
N PRO A 224 6.72 15.44 -14.04
CA PRO A 224 7.02 14.17 -14.71
C PRO A 224 5.97 13.87 -15.79
N ASP A 225 6.37 13.13 -16.81
CA ASP A 225 5.46 12.65 -17.84
C ASP A 225 4.53 11.57 -17.28
N ALA A 226 5.03 10.74 -16.35
CA ALA A 226 4.20 9.84 -15.56
C ALA A 226 4.78 9.53 -14.17
N VAL A 227 3.89 9.24 -13.23
CA VAL A 227 4.21 8.62 -11.94
C VAL A 227 3.64 7.20 -11.89
N ILE A 228 4.44 6.26 -11.38
CA ILE A 228 4.19 4.81 -11.49
C ILE A 228 4.28 4.18 -10.09
N ALA A 229 3.29 3.39 -9.71
CA ALA A 229 3.23 2.77 -8.39
C ALA A 229 2.53 1.41 -8.41
N CYS A 230 2.97 0.49 -7.55
CA CYS A 230 2.36 -0.84 -7.43
C CYS A 230 1.03 -0.76 -6.65
N VAL A 231 0.06 -1.56 -7.05
CA VAL A 231 -1.31 -1.55 -6.49
C VAL A 231 -1.65 -2.94 -5.95
N GLY A 232 -1.50 -3.09 -4.63
CA GLY A 232 -2.24 -4.11 -3.87
C GLY A 232 -3.58 -3.52 -3.48
N GLY A 233 -3.73 -3.13 -2.20
CA GLY A 233 -4.91 -2.35 -1.79
C GLY A 233 -4.87 -0.85 -2.17
N GLY A 234 -3.72 -0.29 -2.57
CA GLY A 234 -3.61 1.06 -3.18
C GLY A 234 -2.95 2.19 -2.37
N SER A 235 -2.53 1.99 -1.13
CA SER A 235 -2.05 3.11 -0.28
C SER A 235 -0.86 3.91 -0.82
N ASN A 236 0.21 3.24 -1.28
CA ASN A 236 1.39 3.94 -1.84
C ASN A 236 1.05 4.65 -3.15
N ALA A 237 0.24 4.00 -4.00
CA ALA A 237 -0.14 4.53 -5.29
C ALA A 237 -1.01 5.78 -5.12
N ILE A 238 -2.05 5.74 -4.30
CA ILE A 238 -2.87 6.93 -4.07
C ILE A 238 -2.09 8.03 -3.34
N GLY A 239 -1.14 7.68 -2.47
CA GLY A 239 -0.22 8.65 -1.84
C GLY A 239 0.65 9.38 -2.85
N MET A 240 1.20 8.65 -3.83
CA MET A 240 1.95 9.23 -4.94
C MET A 240 1.04 10.07 -5.85
N PHE A 241 -0.14 9.54 -6.20
CA PHE A 241 -1.02 10.15 -7.20
C PHE A 241 -1.74 11.40 -6.69
N ALA A 242 -2.08 11.46 -5.39
CA ALA A 242 -3.02 12.44 -4.83
C ALA A 242 -2.74 13.87 -5.28
N ASP A 243 -1.48 14.30 -5.19
CA ASP A 243 -1.12 15.68 -5.53
C ASP A 243 -1.06 15.92 -7.05
N PHE A 244 -0.90 14.87 -7.87
CA PHE A 244 -0.89 14.97 -9.33
C PHE A 244 -2.26 14.81 -9.98
N ILE A 245 -3.34 14.48 -9.23
CA ILE A 245 -4.67 14.24 -9.82
C ILE A 245 -5.16 15.41 -10.67
N ASN A 246 -4.90 16.67 -10.26
CA ASN A 246 -5.33 17.85 -11.01
C ASN A 246 -4.33 18.29 -12.11
N ASP A 247 -3.14 17.69 -12.14
CA ASP A 247 -2.13 17.95 -13.18
C ASP A 247 -2.38 17.01 -14.37
N ALA A 248 -3.31 17.40 -15.25
CA ALA A 248 -3.80 16.55 -16.34
C ALA A 248 -2.72 16.04 -17.31
N SER A 249 -1.56 16.72 -17.39
CA SER A 249 -0.42 16.29 -18.20
C SER A 249 0.37 15.13 -17.58
N VAL A 250 0.19 14.84 -16.29
CA VAL A 250 0.92 13.79 -15.58
C VAL A 250 0.14 12.48 -15.65
N GLY A 251 0.71 11.48 -16.33
CA GLY A 251 0.18 10.12 -16.33
C GLY A 251 0.22 9.50 -14.93
N LEU A 252 -0.86 8.84 -14.53
CA LEU A 252 -0.94 8.09 -13.27
C LEU A 252 -1.04 6.61 -13.61
N ILE A 253 0.01 5.84 -13.33
CA ILE A 253 0.09 4.43 -13.75
C ILE A 253 0.15 3.52 -12.52
N GLY A 254 -0.94 2.79 -12.28
CA GLY A 254 -1.02 1.75 -11.27
C GLY A 254 -0.61 0.38 -11.82
N VAL A 255 0.17 -0.38 -11.06
CA VAL A 255 0.63 -1.72 -11.50
C VAL A 255 0.13 -2.80 -10.55
N GLU A 256 -0.84 -3.59 -11.01
CA GLU A 256 -1.36 -4.76 -10.31
C GLU A 256 -0.45 -6.00 -10.55
N PRO A 257 -0.40 -6.97 -9.62
CA PRO A 257 0.33 -8.21 -9.82
C PRO A 257 -0.37 -9.10 -10.87
N GLY A 258 0.34 -9.40 -11.94
CA GLY A 258 -0.05 -10.36 -12.97
C GLY A 258 0.18 -11.82 -12.57
N GLY A 259 0.86 -12.07 -11.44
CA GLY A 259 1.13 -13.40 -10.91
C GLY A 259 1.82 -14.29 -11.93
N HIS A 260 1.25 -15.46 -12.20
CA HIS A 260 1.76 -16.40 -13.23
C HIS A 260 1.31 -16.07 -14.66
N GLY A 261 0.64 -14.94 -14.86
CA GLY A 261 -0.02 -14.57 -16.11
C GLY A 261 -1.53 -14.44 -15.90
N ILE A 262 -2.13 -13.40 -16.49
CA ILE A 262 -3.56 -13.10 -16.31
C ILE A 262 -4.43 -14.27 -16.80
N GLU A 263 -4.06 -14.87 -17.93
CA GLU A 263 -4.74 -15.99 -18.57
C GLU A 263 -4.78 -17.26 -17.70
N THR A 264 -3.89 -17.37 -16.71
CA THR A 264 -3.86 -18.51 -15.79
C THR A 264 -4.91 -18.42 -14.68
N GLY A 265 -5.50 -17.23 -14.47
CA GLY A 265 -6.36 -16.91 -13.32
C GLY A 265 -5.59 -16.76 -12.00
N LYS A 266 -4.28 -17.04 -11.94
CA LYS A 266 -3.43 -16.89 -10.76
C LYS A 266 -2.74 -15.54 -10.77
N HIS A 267 -3.49 -14.51 -10.42
CA HIS A 267 -3.04 -13.11 -10.37
C HIS A 267 -3.73 -12.37 -9.22
N GLY A 268 -3.42 -11.08 -9.04
CA GLY A 268 -4.09 -10.19 -8.07
C GLY A 268 -4.46 -8.87 -8.73
N ALA A 269 -5.15 -8.95 -9.87
CA ALA A 269 -5.44 -7.80 -10.74
C ALA A 269 -6.95 -7.53 -10.90
N PRO A 270 -7.67 -7.32 -9.79
CA PRO A 270 -9.12 -7.17 -9.79
C PRO A 270 -9.62 -5.93 -10.52
N LEU A 271 -8.81 -4.86 -10.62
CA LEU A 271 -9.27 -3.61 -11.22
C LEU A 271 -9.49 -3.75 -12.72
N LYS A 272 -8.58 -4.45 -13.42
CA LYS A 272 -8.69 -4.69 -14.88
C LYS A 272 -9.33 -6.02 -15.26
N HIS A 273 -9.26 -7.03 -14.39
CA HIS A 273 -9.69 -8.39 -14.70
C HIS A 273 -10.72 -8.98 -13.73
N GLY A 274 -11.12 -8.23 -12.71
CA GLY A 274 -12.22 -8.59 -11.83
C GLY A 274 -13.54 -7.96 -12.26
N ARG A 275 -14.52 -8.02 -11.35
CA ARG A 275 -15.81 -7.35 -11.51
C ARG A 275 -16.25 -6.71 -10.20
N VAL A 276 -17.11 -5.70 -10.28
CA VAL A 276 -17.59 -4.98 -9.09
C VAL A 276 -18.38 -5.91 -8.18
N GLY A 277 -18.10 -5.85 -6.88
CA GLY A 277 -18.83 -6.56 -5.85
C GLY A 277 -18.80 -5.79 -4.53
N ILE A 278 -19.31 -6.40 -3.46
CA ILE A 278 -19.27 -5.84 -2.11
C ILE A 278 -18.54 -6.82 -1.18
N TYR A 279 -17.40 -6.38 -0.66
CA TYR A 279 -16.53 -7.15 0.21
C TYR A 279 -15.68 -6.19 1.05
N PHE A 280 -15.23 -6.63 2.23
CA PHE A 280 -14.33 -5.87 3.09
C PHE A 280 -14.83 -4.45 3.39
N GLY A 281 -16.15 -4.27 3.56
CA GLY A 281 -16.73 -2.97 3.90
C GLY A 281 -16.92 -2.00 2.74
N MET A 282 -16.61 -2.38 1.50
CA MET A 282 -16.68 -1.48 0.34
C MET A 282 -17.30 -2.13 -0.89
N LYS A 283 -17.87 -1.30 -1.77
CA LYS A 283 -18.15 -1.65 -3.16
C LYS A 283 -16.93 -1.30 -4.02
N ALA A 284 -16.31 -2.31 -4.62
CA ALA A 284 -15.09 -2.17 -5.43
C ALA A 284 -14.95 -3.32 -6.44
N PRO A 285 -14.08 -3.20 -7.46
CA PRO A 285 -13.64 -4.35 -8.26
C PRO A 285 -13.00 -5.43 -7.38
N MET A 286 -13.31 -6.70 -7.65
CA MET A 286 -12.74 -7.85 -6.96
C MET A 286 -12.68 -9.08 -7.86
N MET A 287 -11.79 -10.01 -7.52
CA MET A 287 -11.74 -11.36 -8.06
C MET A 287 -12.83 -12.19 -7.37
N GLN A 288 -13.77 -12.72 -8.16
CA GLN A 288 -14.94 -13.42 -7.64
C GLN A 288 -15.51 -14.39 -8.68
N THR A 289 -15.93 -15.56 -8.21
CA THR A 289 -16.56 -16.61 -9.03
C THR A 289 -17.87 -16.13 -9.63
N ALA A 290 -18.45 -16.82 -10.61
CA ALA A 290 -19.74 -16.45 -11.20
C ALA A 290 -20.86 -16.25 -10.15
N ASP A 291 -20.86 -17.06 -9.09
CA ASP A 291 -21.86 -17.02 -8.00
C ASP A 291 -21.56 -15.94 -6.94
N GLY A 292 -20.49 -15.16 -7.11
CA GLY A 292 -20.13 -14.05 -6.23
C GLY A 292 -19.34 -14.45 -4.99
N GLN A 293 -18.73 -15.65 -4.98
CA GLN A 293 -17.76 -16.01 -3.93
C GLN A 293 -16.44 -15.31 -4.20
N ILE A 294 -15.80 -14.79 -3.15
CA ILE A 294 -14.49 -14.13 -3.28
C ILE A 294 -13.44 -15.17 -3.64
N GLU A 295 -12.70 -14.92 -4.71
CA GLU A 295 -11.61 -15.79 -5.17
C GLU A 295 -10.32 -15.54 -4.38
N GLU A 296 -9.42 -16.52 -4.42
CA GLU A 296 -8.05 -16.35 -3.94
C GLU A 296 -7.23 -15.64 -5.01
N SER A 297 -6.58 -14.54 -4.64
CA SER A 297 -5.56 -13.91 -5.47
C SER A 297 -4.24 -14.69 -5.39
N TYR A 298 -3.31 -14.36 -6.28
CA TYR A 298 -1.95 -14.86 -6.22
C TYR A 298 -0.94 -13.82 -6.72
N SER A 299 0.18 -13.73 -6.01
CA SER A 299 1.39 -13.03 -6.44
C SER A 299 2.59 -13.60 -5.68
N ILE A 300 3.78 -13.58 -6.29
CA ILE A 300 5.04 -13.77 -5.55
C ILE A 300 5.19 -12.78 -4.38
N SER A 301 4.59 -11.60 -4.51
CA SER A 301 4.67 -10.52 -3.53
C SER A 301 3.43 -10.49 -2.63
N ALA A 302 3.59 -10.95 -1.38
CA ALA A 302 2.51 -11.01 -0.41
C ALA A 302 1.84 -9.64 -0.13
N GLY A 303 2.52 -8.51 -0.38
CA GLY A 303 1.94 -7.18 -0.23
C GLY A 303 0.98 -6.76 -1.36
N LEU A 304 0.99 -7.47 -2.48
CA LEU A 304 0.07 -7.28 -3.61
C LEU A 304 -0.99 -8.38 -3.72
N ASP A 305 -0.84 -9.47 -2.98
CA ASP A 305 -1.77 -10.60 -2.93
C ASP A 305 -3.07 -10.24 -2.18
N PHE A 306 -3.94 -9.47 -2.85
CA PHE A 306 -5.24 -9.05 -2.34
C PHE A 306 -6.29 -9.09 -3.47
N PRO A 307 -7.47 -9.73 -3.28
CA PRO A 307 -8.41 -9.98 -4.36
C PRO A 307 -9.33 -8.80 -4.66
N SER A 308 -9.03 -7.59 -4.17
CA SER A 308 -9.79 -6.37 -4.43
C SER A 308 -8.86 -5.15 -4.45
N VAL A 309 -9.40 -3.94 -4.58
CA VAL A 309 -8.61 -2.72 -4.71
C VAL A 309 -9.33 -1.54 -4.08
N GLY A 310 -8.59 -0.53 -3.62
CA GLY A 310 -9.15 0.69 -3.06
C GLY A 310 -10.14 1.39 -4.00
N PRO A 311 -11.28 1.92 -3.49
CA PRO A 311 -12.37 2.42 -4.33
C PRO A 311 -11.98 3.67 -5.14
N GLN A 312 -11.05 4.49 -4.65
CA GLN A 312 -10.58 5.65 -5.40
C GLN A 312 -9.79 5.26 -6.65
N HIS A 313 -9.07 4.12 -6.63
CA HIS A 313 -8.39 3.62 -7.82
C HIS A 313 -9.38 3.17 -8.90
N ALA A 314 -10.43 2.45 -8.50
CA ALA A 314 -11.52 2.06 -9.39
C ALA A 314 -12.20 3.30 -10.03
N HIS A 315 -12.43 4.35 -9.22
CA HIS A 315 -12.97 5.60 -9.74
C HIS A 315 -12.03 6.28 -10.74
N LEU A 316 -10.74 6.44 -10.41
CA LEU A 316 -9.76 7.07 -11.30
C LEU A 316 -9.61 6.32 -12.63
N ASN A 317 -9.70 5.00 -12.62
CA ASN A 317 -9.76 4.19 -13.85
C ASN A 317 -11.05 4.44 -14.64
N SER A 318 -12.21 4.47 -13.98
CA SER A 318 -13.52 4.64 -14.64
C SER A 318 -13.65 5.97 -15.38
N ILE A 319 -12.99 7.02 -14.91
CA ILE A 319 -13.00 8.35 -15.52
C ILE A 319 -11.81 8.59 -16.46
N GLY A 320 -10.96 7.58 -16.68
CA GLY A 320 -9.77 7.68 -17.53
C GLY A 320 -8.66 8.58 -16.98
N ARG A 321 -8.66 8.88 -15.66
CA ARG A 321 -7.62 9.72 -15.04
C ARG A 321 -6.35 8.94 -14.73
N ALA A 322 -6.47 7.66 -14.39
CA ALA A 322 -5.34 6.78 -14.13
C ALA A 322 -5.45 5.49 -14.94
N ASP A 323 -4.32 5.05 -15.46
CA ASP A 323 -4.18 3.80 -16.21
C ASP A 323 -3.67 2.70 -15.28
N TYR A 324 -4.20 1.50 -15.43
CA TYR A 324 -3.78 0.34 -14.65
C TYR A 324 -3.35 -0.79 -15.58
N VAL A 325 -2.19 -1.33 -15.28
CA VAL A 325 -1.53 -2.42 -16.01
C VAL A 325 -1.18 -3.55 -15.05
N SER A 326 -0.70 -4.66 -15.58
CA SER A 326 -0.18 -5.77 -14.77
C SER A 326 1.26 -6.13 -15.13
N ILE A 327 1.97 -6.67 -14.14
CA ILE A 327 3.34 -7.20 -14.26
C ILE A 327 3.39 -8.58 -13.62
N THR A 328 3.93 -9.56 -14.33
CA THR A 328 4.07 -10.95 -13.86
C THR A 328 5.17 -11.10 -12.80
N ASP A 329 5.16 -12.23 -12.09
CA ASP A 329 6.17 -12.58 -11.10
C ASP A 329 7.59 -12.52 -11.70
N ASP A 330 7.77 -13.02 -12.94
CA ASP A 330 9.06 -13.04 -13.63
C ASP A 330 9.57 -11.65 -13.98
N GLU A 331 8.70 -10.80 -14.49
CA GLU A 331 9.04 -9.41 -14.80
C GLU A 331 9.44 -8.63 -13.55
N ALA A 332 8.74 -8.85 -12.43
CA ALA A 332 9.09 -8.25 -11.14
C ALA A 332 10.43 -8.78 -10.61
N LEU A 333 10.71 -10.08 -10.73
CA LEU A 333 11.99 -10.67 -10.33
C LEU A 333 13.16 -10.10 -11.14
N GLU A 334 13.00 -9.93 -12.45
CA GLU A 334 14.03 -9.31 -13.28
C GLU A 334 14.26 -7.84 -12.93
N ALA A 335 13.20 -7.09 -12.63
CA ALA A 335 13.33 -5.71 -12.15
C ALA A 335 14.03 -5.63 -10.78
N PHE A 336 13.71 -6.54 -9.86
CA PHE A 336 14.40 -6.68 -8.57
C PHE A 336 15.90 -6.90 -8.77
N LYS A 337 16.27 -7.90 -9.58
CA LYS A 337 17.67 -8.23 -9.90
C LYS A 337 18.39 -7.05 -10.57
N THR A 338 17.72 -6.39 -11.51
CA THR A 338 18.25 -5.24 -12.24
C THR A 338 18.62 -4.11 -11.28
N LEU A 339 17.71 -3.74 -10.37
CA LEU A 339 17.97 -2.65 -9.44
C LEU A 339 19.09 -2.97 -8.45
N CYS A 340 19.12 -4.21 -7.93
CA CYS A 340 20.19 -4.68 -7.06
C CYS A 340 21.55 -4.57 -7.75
N ARG A 341 21.64 -5.05 -9.00
CA ARG A 341 22.89 -5.15 -9.75
C ARG A 341 23.41 -3.80 -10.26
N HIS A 342 22.52 -2.93 -10.71
CA HIS A 342 22.90 -1.72 -11.44
C HIS A 342 22.80 -0.43 -10.63
N GLU A 343 22.01 -0.41 -9.55
CA GLU A 343 21.84 0.79 -8.71
C GLU A 343 22.19 0.52 -7.24
N GLY A 344 22.49 -0.73 -6.85
CA GLY A 344 22.84 -1.08 -5.47
C GLY A 344 21.68 -0.89 -4.49
N ILE A 345 20.44 -0.88 -4.97
CA ILE A 345 19.23 -0.74 -4.17
C ILE A 345 18.48 -2.06 -4.24
N ILE A 346 18.14 -2.64 -3.08
CA ILE A 346 17.35 -3.88 -2.98
C ILE A 346 15.88 -3.48 -2.80
N PRO A 347 15.05 -3.52 -3.87
CA PRO A 347 13.66 -3.08 -3.79
C PRO A 347 12.77 -4.16 -3.16
N ALA A 348 11.67 -3.78 -2.53
CA ALA A 348 10.63 -4.77 -2.22
C ALA A 348 10.07 -5.39 -3.51
N LEU A 349 9.65 -6.67 -3.48
CA LEU A 349 9.02 -7.31 -4.63
C LEU A 349 7.75 -6.57 -5.07
N GLU A 350 7.01 -5.96 -4.15
CA GLU A 350 5.89 -5.05 -4.44
C GLU A 350 6.36 -3.91 -5.36
N SER A 351 7.36 -3.14 -4.94
CA SER A 351 7.89 -1.99 -5.68
C SER A 351 8.54 -2.40 -7.00
N SER A 352 9.06 -3.63 -7.07
CA SER A 352 9.65 -4.20 -8.28
C SER A 352 8.64 -4.33 -9.42
N HIS A 353 7.34 -4.50 -9.13
CA HIS A 353 6.30 -4.47 -10.16
C HIS A 353 6.20 -3.09 -10.83
N ALA A 354 6.22 -2.02 -10.03
CA ALA A 354 6.20 -0.66 -10.56
C ALA A 354 7.46 -0.36 -11.40
N LEU A 355 8.63 -0.80 -10.91
CA LEU A 355 9.89 -0.67 -11.63
C LEU A 355 9.89 -1.45 -12.96
N ALA A 356 9.40 -2.69 -12.95
CA ALA A 356 9.33 -3.52 -14.15
C ALA A 356 8.51 -2.85 -15.26
N HIS A 357 7.39 -2.22 -14.90
CA HIS A 357 6.59 -1.49 -15.89
C HIS A 357 7.33 -0.25 -16.42
N ALA A 358 8.00 0.51 -15.57
CA ALA A 358 8.82 1.65 -16.04
C ALA A 358 9.93 1.20 -16.99
N LEU A 359 10.59 0.07 -16.69
CA LEU A 359 11.60 -0.53 -17.57
C LEU A 359 11.00 -1.02 -18.88
N LYS A 360 9.76 -1.55 -18.87
CA LYS A 360 9.02 -1.95 -20.07
C LYS A 360 8.73 -0.74 -20.96
N MET A 361 8.17 0.34 -20.40
CA MET A 361 7.92 1.60 -21.11
C MET A 361 9.18 2.17 -21.77
N MET A 362 10.31 2.08 -21.09
CA MET A 362 11.62 2.50 -21.60
C MET A 362 12.12 1.60 -22.72
N ARG A 363 12.06 0.27 -22.56
CA ARG A 363 12.60 -0.71 -23.52
C ARG A 363 11.78 -0.81 -24.80
N GLU A 364 10.46 -0.64 -24.71
CA GLU A 364 9.57 -0.64 -25.88
C GLU A 364 9.77 0.62 -26.74
N HIS A 365 10.13 1.74 -26.11
CA HIS A 365 10.30 3.03 -26.79
C HIS A 365 11.59 3.76 -26.33
N PRO A 366 12.79 3.23 -26.64
CA PRO A 366 14.05 3.78 -26.11
C PRO A 366 14.36 5.20 -26.60
N GLU A 367 13.85 5.58 -27.77
CA GLU A 367 14.03 6.92 -28.35
C GLU A 367 12.95 7.92 -27.90
N LYS A 368 11.96 7.49 -27.12
CA LYS A 368 10.95 8.40 -26.56
C LYS A 368 11.56 9.15 -25.38
N GLU A 369 11.54 10.47 -25.46
CA GLU A 369 11.87 11.31 -24.31
C GLU A 369 10.75 11.21 -23.27
N GLN A 370 11.09 10.75 -22.08
CA GLN A 370 10.14 10.59 -20.98
C GLN A 370 10.83 10.71 -19.63
N LEU A 371 10.19 11.45 -18.73
CA LEU A 371 10.56 11.64 -17.33
C LEU A 371 9.58 10.87 -16.45
N LEU A 372 10.06 9.79 -15.87
CA LEU A 372 9.26 8.85 -15.09
C LEU A 372 9.66 8.92 -13.62
N VAL A 373 8.68 8.82 -12.73
CA VAL A 373 8.93 8.61 -11.29
C VAL A 373 8.27 7.31 -10.85
N VAL A 374 9.06 6.37 -10.32
CA VAL A 374 8.54 5.16 -9.67
C VAL A 374 8.49 5.36 -8.16
N SER A 375 7.35 5.04 -7.55
CA SER A 375 7.24 4.92 -6.09
C SER A 375 7.95 3.66 -5.63
N LEU A 376 9.14 3.81 -5.03
CA LEU A 376 9.88 2.70 -4.44
C LEU A 376 9.35 2.44 -3.03
N SER A 377 8.16 1.83 -2.99
CA SER A 377 7.26 1.76 -1.83
C SER A 377 7.81 1.06 -0.59
N GLY A 378 8.90 0.29 -0.71
CA GLY A 378 9.63 -0.32 0.40
C GLY A 378 10.93 -1.02 -0.01
N ARG A 379 11.72 -1.43 0.99
CA ARG A 379 12.98 -2.18 0.82
C ARG A 379 12.77 -3.70 0.78
N GLY A 380 13.64 -4.39 0.05
CA GLY A 380 13.54 -5.81 -0.26
C GLY A 380 14.22 -6.76 0.71
N ASP A 381 14.73 -6.29 1.85
CA ASP A 381 15.35 -7.16 2.87
C ASP A 381 14.45 -8.32 3.31
N LYS A 382 13.12 -8.12 3.29
CA LYS A 382 12.13 -9.16 3.61
C LYS A 382 12.00 -10.23 2.52
N ASP A 383 12.39 -9.91 1.29
CA ASP A 383 12.16 -10.74 0.11
C ASP A 383 13.39 -11.57 -0.28
N ILE A 384 14.56 -11.33 0.35
CA ILE A 384 15.82 -11.97 -0.02
C ILE A 384 15.75 -13.51 0.01
N PHE A 385 15.03 -14.10 0.96
CA PHE A 385 14.89 -15.56 1.05
C PHE A 385 13.97 -16.10 -0.04
N THR A 386 12.84 -15.44 -0.28
CA THR A 386 11.92 -15.77 -1.38
C THR A 386 12.65 -15.74 -2.72
N VAL A 387 13.41 -14.66 -2.98
CA VAL A 387 14.18 -14.51 -4.22
C VAL A 387 15.28 -15.56 -4.31
N HIS A 388 16.05 -15.78 -3.23
CA HIS A 388 17.08 -16.81 -3.18
C HIS A 388 16.53 -18.20 -3.54
N ASP A 389 15.42 -18.61 -2.93
CA ASP A 389 14.87 -19.96 -3.14
C ASP A 389 14.39 -20.15 -4.59
N ILE A 390 13.84 -19.11 -5.20
CA ILE A 390 13.41 -19.13 -6.61
C ILE A 390 14.63 -19.20 -7.55
N LEU A 391 15.65 -18.37 -7.33
CA LEU A 391 16.85 -18.37 -8.17
C LEU A 391 17.62 -19.68 -8.05
N LYS A 392 17.70 -20.26 -6.84
CA LYS A 392 18.28 -21.58 -6.60
C LYS A 392 17.51 -22.68 -7.34
N ALA A 393 16.18 -22.64 -7.29
CA ALA A 393 15.34 -23.59 -8.04
C ALA A 393 15.50 -23.46 -9.57
N ARG A 394 15.87 -22.27 -10.08
CA ARG A 394 16.19 -22.02 -11.49
C ARG A 394 17.63 -22.36 -11.88
N GLY A 395 18.51 -22.66 -10.93
CA GLY A 395 19.93 -22.89 -11.17
C GLY A 395 20.71 -21.62 -11.55
N GLU A 396 20.22 -20.44 -11.16
CA GLU A 396 20.87 -19.15 -11.41
C GLU A 396 21.94 -18.80 -10.36
N ILE A 397 21.89 -19.45 -9.19
CA ILE A 397 22.83 -19.30 -8.06
C ILE A 397 23.19 -20.63 -7.42
#